data_AF-A0A968NBI2-F1
#
_entry.id   AF-A0A968NBI2-F1
#
_cell.length_a   1.000
_cell.length_b   1.000
_cell.length_c   1.000
_cell.angle_alpha   90.00
_cell.angle_beta   90.00
_cell.angle_gamma   90.00
#
_symmetry.space_group_name_H-M   'P 1'
#
loop_
_entity.id
_entity.type
_entity.pdbx_description
1 polymer ?
#
loop_
_entity_poly.entity_id
_entity_poly.type
_entity_poly.pdbx_seq_one_letter_code
_entity_poly.pdbx_strand_id
1 'polypeptide(L)'
;MVRCALTGELIAADEAYWGPPLITFEMLIGTFFKTLFTAPSNLKAILFSVDDDVPYAPHVRPQLSQRRTREQLKLLALLLVILAVMVGILILVSGSVTL
;
A
#
# COMPACT_ATOMS: atom_id res chain seq x y z
N MET A 1 -17.08 -0.22 -23.03
CA MET A 1 -15.69 -0.73 -22.94
C MET A 1 -15.00 -0.04 -21.78
N VAL A 2 -14.18 -0.75 -21.02
CA VAL A 2 -13.41 -0.24 -19.88
C VAL A 2 -11.93 -0.53 -20.08
N ARG A 3 -11.05 0.22 -19.40
CA ARG A 3 -9.61 0.05 -19.52
C ARG A 3 -9.06 -0.72 -18.33
N CYS A 4 -8.36 -1.82 -18.58
CA CYS A 4 -7.66 -2.60 -17.56
C CYS A 4 -6.72 -1.72 -16.75
N ALA A 5 -6.91 -1.66 -15.44
CA ALA A 5 -6.07 -0.86 -14.54
C ALA A 5 -4.61 -1.35 -14.45
N LEU A 6 -4.35 -2.61 -14.85
CA LEU A 6 -3.00 -3.19 -14.80
C LEU A 6 -2.22 -3.07 -16.11
N THR A 7 -2.87 -3.33 -17.26
CA THR A 7 -2.22 -3.42 -18.58
C THR A 7 -2.60 -2.28 -19.52
N GLY A 8 -3.65 -1.52 -19.22
CA GLY A 8 -4.17 -0.48 -20.11
C GLY A 8 -4.97 -1.00 -21.30
N GLU A 9 -5.19 -2.31 -21.43
CA GLU A 9 -5.99 -2.94 -22.48
C GLU A 9 -7.48 -2.54 -22.39
N LEU A 10 -8.17 -2.46 -23.53
CA LEU A 10 -9.61 -2.24 -23.58
C LEU A 10 -10.36 -3.57 -23.49
N ILE A 11 -11.30 -3.68 -22.55
CA ILE A 11 -12.08 -4.89 -22.28
C ILE A 11 -13.57 -4.53 -22.32
N ALA A 12 -14.42 -5.49 -22.68
CA ALA A 12 -15.87 -5.35 -22.50
C ALA A 12 -16.19 -5.24 -21.00
N ALA A 13 -17.18 -4.42 -20.64
CA ALA A 13 -17.44 -4.10 -19.22
C ALA A 13 -18.04 -5.28 -18.44
N ASP A 14 -18.76 -6.14 -19.15
CA ASP A 14 -19.36 -7.40 -18.70
C ASP A 14 -18.32 -8.51 -18.50
N GLU A 15 -17.22 -8.48 -19.26
CA GLU A 15 -16.11 -9.42 -19.11
C GLU A 15 -15.04 -8.97 -18.09
N ALA A 16 -15.14 -7.74 -17.58
CA ALA A 16 -14.15 -7.18 -16.68
C ALA A 16 -14.24 -7.83 -15.28
N TYR A 17 -13.07 -8.21 -14.75
CA TYR A 17 -12.94 -8.57 -13.34
C TYR A 17 -12.81 -7.29 -12.51
N TRP A 18 -13.81 -6.99 -11.69
CA TRP A 18 -13.81 -5.86 -10.77
C TRP A 18 -13.17 -6.26 -9.45
N GLY A 19 -12.22 -5.45 -8.98
CA GLY A 19 -11.62 -5.66 -7.68
C GLY A 19 -10.76 -4.49 -7.23
N PRO A 20 -10.22 -4.56 -6.00
CA PRO A 20 -9.60 -3.40 -5.39
C PRO A 20 -8.32 -2.99 -6.13
N PRO A 21 -8.04 -1.67 -6.21
CA PRO A 21 -6.88 -1.16 -6.92
C PRO A 21 -5.58 -1.70 -6.32
N LEU A 22 -4.55 -1.78 -7.17
CA LEU A 22 -3.21 -2.16 -6.73
C LEU A 22 -2.52 -0.95 -6.12
N ILE A 23 -2.58 -0.84 -4.79
CA ILE A 23 -1.83 0.18 -4.05
C ILE A 23 -0.38 -0.27 -3.91
N THR A 24 0.56 0.54 -4.41
CA THR A 24 1.99 0.27 -4.29
C THR A 24 2.56 0.88 -3.01
N PHE A 25 3.67 0.31 -2.54
CA PHE A 25 4.41 0.82 -1.38
C PHE A 25 4.78 2.31 -1.53
N GLU A 26 5.27 2.69 -2.71
CA GLU A 26 5.65 4.08 -3.02
C GLU A 26 4.45 5.02 -3.00
N MET A 27 3.30 4.58 -3.52
CA MET A 27 2.07 5.35 -3.51
C MET A 27 1.55 5.54 -2.08
N LEU A 28 1.61 4.51 -1.24
CA LEU A 28 1.22 4.59 0.17
C LEU A 28 2.09 5.60 0.92
N ILE A 29 3.42 5.49 0.79
CA ILE A 29 4.38 6.37 1.46
C ILE A 29 4.26 7.80 0.97
N GLY A 30 4.20 7.98 -0.35
CA GLY A 30 4.07 9.31 -0.96
C GLY A 30 2.78 9.99 -0.51
N THR A 31 1.67 9.27 -0.49
CA THR A 31 0.37 9.79 -0.03
C THR A 31 0.39 10.10 1.46
N PHE A 32 0.99 9.22 2.28
CA PHE A 32 1.15 9.43 3.71
C PHE A 32 1.93 10.71 4.01
N PHE A 33 3.15 10.85 3.47
CA PHE A 33 3.98 12.03 3.72
C PHE A 33 3.35 13.29 3.15
N LYS A 34 2.82 13.24 1.92
CA LYS A 34 2.12 14.38 1.33
C LYS A 34 1.00 14.85 2.24
N THR A 35 0.14 13.94 2.69
CA THR A 35 -1.01 14.29 3.54
C THR A 35 -0.57 14.77 4.92
N LEU A 36 0.46 14.16 5.50
CA LEU A 36 1.02 14.59 6.79
C LEU A 36 1.46 16.06 6.76
N PHE A 37 2.07 16.50 5.65
CA PHE A 37 2.55 17.88 5.51
C PHE A 37 1.54 18.87 4.96
N THR A 38 0.56 18.43 4.16
CA THR A 38 -0.42 19.35 3.55
C THR A 38 -1.77 19.40 4.26
N ALA A 39 -2.23 18.29 4.84
CA ALA A 39 -3.57 18.16 5.43
C ALA A 39 -3.59 17.08 6.53
N PRO A 40 -2.85 17.25 7.65
CA PRO A 40 -2.68 16.20 8.65
C PRO A 40 -3.98 15.75 9.31
N SER A 41 -5.00 16.62 9.39
CA SER A 41 -6.33 16.26 9.91
C SER A 41 -7.04 15.20 9.07
N ASN A 42 -6.67 15.05 7.79
CA ASN A 42 -7.30 14.12 6.85
C ASN A 42 -6.59 12.76 6.79
N LEU A 43 -5.49 12.57 7.54
CA LEU A 43 -4.71 11.33 7.51
C LEU A 43 -5.60 10.10 7.81
N LYS A 44 -6.43 10.19 8.85
CA LYS A 44 -7.33 9.12 9.25
C LYS A 44 -8.33 8.78 8.14
N ALA A 45 -8.88 9.79 7.47
CA ALA A 45 -9.83 9.56 6.39
C ALA A 45 -9.21 8.81 5.21
N ILE A 46 -7.96 9.12 4.86
CA ILE A 46 -7.23 8.49 3.74
C ILE A 46 -6.76 7.07 4.09
N LEU A 47 -6.35 6.82 5.33
CA LEU A 47 -5.90 5.50 5.77
C LEU A 47 -7.04 4.47 5.90
N PHE A 48 -8.27 4.94 6.11
CA PHE A 48 -9.45 4.09 6.33
C PHE A 48 -10.53 4.26 5.25
N SER A 49 -10.25 4.99 4.18
CA SER A 49 -11.16 5.06 3.03
C SER A 49 -11.21 3.72 2.31
N VAL A 50 -12.41 3.32 1.92
CA VAL A 50 -12.60 2.19 1.00
C VAL A 50 -12.41 2.75 -0.41
N ASP A 51 -11.46 2.18 -1.15
CA ASP A 51 -11.30 2.51 -2.57
C ASP A 51 -12.36 1.80 -3.41
N ASP A 52 -12.84 2.48 -4.45
CA ASP A 52 -13.74 1.88 -5.44
C ASP A 52 -13.02 0.79 -6.25
N ASP A 53 -13.74 -0.29 -6.57
CA ASP A 53 -13.20 -1.37 -7.40
C ASP A 53 -12.89 -0.87 -8.83
N VAL A 54 -11.76 -1.35 -9.37
CA VAL A 54 -11.28 -1.01 -10.70
C VAL A 54 -11.32 -2.22 -11.63
N PRO A 55 -11.48 -2.02 -12.96
CA PRO A 55 -11.60 -3.12 -13.91
C PRO A 55 -10.23 -3.72 -14.25
N TYR A 56 -10.16 -5.06 -14.28
CA TYR A 56 -9.00 -5.84 -14.71
C TYR A 56 -9.38 -6.88 -15.77
N ALA A 57 -8.43 -7.25 -16.62
CA ALA A 57 -8.62 -8.36 -17.53
C ALA A 57 -8.66 -9.70 -16.74
N PRO A 58 -9.55 -10.65 -17.07
CA PRO A 58 -9.62 -11.92 -16.37
C PRO A 58 -8.31 -12.72 -16.39
N HIS A 59 -7.58 -12.64 -17.50
CA HIS A 59 -6.32 -13.37 -17.70
C HIS A 59 -5.14 -12.79 -16.89
N VAL A 60 -5.24 -11.55 -16.36
CA VAL A 60 -4.15 -10.93 -15.57
C VAL A 60 -4.29 -11.14 -14.07
N ARG A 61 -5.35 -11.81 -13.60
CA ARG A 61 -5.55 -12.14 -12.18
C ARG A 61 -4.33 -12.78 -11.49
N PRO A 62 -3.61 -13.76 -12.07
CA PRO A 62 -2.42 -14.31 -11.43
C PRO A 62 -1.25 -13.30 -11.35
N GLN A 63 -1.14 -12.39 -12.31
CA GLN A 63 -0.14 -11.33 -12.25
C GLN A 63 -0.48 -10.29 -11.17
N LEU A 64 -1.78 -9.99 -11.01
CA LEU A 64 -2.28 -9.08 -9.98
C LEU A 64 -1.98 -9.62 -8.57
N SER A 65 -2.25 -10.91 -8.31
CA SER A 65 -1.96 -11.52 -7.01
C SER A 65 -0.46 -11.50 -6.70
N GLN A 66 0.40 -11.85 -7.67
CA GLN A 66 1.85 -11.81 -7.50
C GLN A 66 2.36 -10.40 -7.20
N ARG A 67 1.85 -9.37 -7.89
CA ARG A 67 2.24 -7.97 -7.62
C ARG A 67 1.77 -7.53 -6.24
N ARG A 68 0.54 -7.86 -5.83
CA ARG A 68 0.04 -7.57 -4.46
C ARG A 68 0.94 -8.18 -3.40
N THR A 69 1.32 -9.46 -3.53
CA THR A 69 2.22 -10.10 -2.57
C THR A 69 3.57 -9.39 -2.49
N ARG A 70 4.15 -8.95 -3.62
CA ARG A 70 5.40 -8.17 -3.59
C ARG A 70 5.25 -6.84 -2.88
N GLU A 71 4.19 -6.09 -3.16
CA GLU A 71 3.94 -4.81 -2.48
C GLU A 71 3.66 -5.00 -0.98
N GLN A 72 2.93 -6.05 -0.60
CA GLN A 72 2.70 -6.42 0.81
C GLN A 72 4.01 -6.81 1.52
N LEU A 73 4.90 -7.55 0.86
CA LEU A 73 6.20 -7.89 1.43
C LEU A 73 7.07 -6.66 1.64
N LYS A 74 7.02 -5.66 0.74
CA LYS A 74 7.70 -4.37 0.95
C LYS A 74 7.18 -3.65 2.18
N LEU A 75 5.86 -3.59 2.35
CA LEU A 75 5.22 -2.99 3.53
C LEU A 75 5.63 -3.72 4.81
N LEU A 76 5.59 -5.05 4.80
CA LEU A 76 6.01 -5.86 5.94
C LEU A 76 7.49 -5.62 6.29
N ALA A 77 8.36 -5.61 5.29
CA ALA A 77 9.78 -5.36 5.49
C ALA A 77 10.02 -3.98 6.12
N LEU A 78 9.33 -2.93 5.65
CA LEU A 78 9.41 -1.60 6.25
C LEU A 78 8.96 -1.61 7.72
N LEU A 79 7.83 -2.25 8.03
CA LEU A 79 7.32 -2.34 9.40
C LEU A 79 8.30 -3.07 10.33
N LEU A 80 8.95 -4.12 9.84
CA LEU A 80 9.98 -4.84 10.60
C LEU A 80 11.21 -3.98 10.86
N VAL A 81 11.65 -3.18 9.88
CA VAL A 81 12.77 -2.23 10.07
C VAL A 81 12.41 -1.18 11.12
N ILE A 82 11.21 -0.60 11.05
CA ILE A 82 10.73 0.39 12.04
C ILE A 82 10.72 -0.25 13.45
N LEU A 83 10.18 -1.46 13.56
CA LEU A 83 10.15 -2.19 14.84
C LEU A 83 11.56 -2.45 15.39
N ALA A 84 12.49 -2.91 14.54
CA ALA A 84 13.87 -3.17 14.95
C ALA A 84 14.56 -1.89 15.44
N VAL A 85 14.37 -0.76 14.76
CA VAL A 85 14.90 0.55 15.18
C VAL A 85 14.31 0.97 16.53
N MET A 86 13.01 0.87 16.71
CA MET A 86 12.33 1.21 17.96
C MET A 86 12.86 0.38 19.14
N VAL A 87 12.99 -0.94 18.96
CA VAL A 87 13.53 -1.84 19.98
C VAL A 87 14.99 -1.50 20.29
N GLY A 88 15.82 -1.24 19.26
CA GLY A 88 17.21 -0.84 19.44
C GLY A 88 17.36 0.45 20.25
N ILE A 89 16.53 1.46 19.97
CA ILE A 89 16.51 2.72 20.73
C ILE A 89 16.11 2.48 22.18
N LEU A 90 15.09 1.67 22.44
CA LEU A 90 14.65 1.36 23.81
C LEU A 90 15.75 0.69 24.62
N ILE A 91 16.49 -0.25 24.03
CA ILE A 91 17.63 -0.91 24.68
C ILE A 91 18.74 0.11 24.97
N LEU A 92 19.07 0.96 24.01
CA LEU A 92 20.10 2.00 24.18
C LEU A 92 19.75 2.97 25.32
N VAL A 93 18.51 3.45 25.36
CA VAL A 93 18.02 4.40 26.37
C VAL A 93 17.93 3.74 27.76
N SER A 94 17.41 2.52 27.86
CA SER A 94 17.33 1.82 29.15
C SER A 94 18.70 1.44 29.72
N GLY A 95 19.67 1.11 28.85
CA GLY A 95 21.07 0.87 29.26
C GLY A 95 21.82 2.12 29.71
N SER A 96 21.35 3.32 29.36
CA SER A 96 21.98 4.60 29.77
C SER A 96 21.35 5.25 31.00
N VAL A 97 20.20 4.78 31.47
CA VAL A 97 19.50 5.29 32.68
C VAL A 97 19.94 4.57 33.98
N THR A 98 20.72 3.50 33.87
CA THR A 98 21.15 2.64 35.01
C THR A 98 22.59 2.88 35.48
N LEU A 99 23.24 3.97 35.03
CA LEU A 99 24.62 4.34 35.37
C LEU A 99 24.69 5.68 36.10
#